data_AF-A0A2P8D3V5-F1
#
_entry.id   AF-A0A2P8D3V5-F1
#
_cell.length_a   1.000
_cell.length_b   1.000
_cell.length_c   1.000
_cell.angle_alpha   90.00
_cell.angle_beta   90.00
_cell.angle_gamma   90.00
#
_symmetry.space_group_name_H-M   'P 1'
#
loop_
_entity.id
_entity.type
_entity.pdbx_description
1 polymer ?
#
loop_
_entity_poly.entity_id
_entity_poly.type
_entity_poly.pdbx_seq_one_letter_code
_entity_poly.pdbx_strand_id
1 'polypeptide(L)'
;MGLLSGLLTLPVAPLRGVARIAELLRDQAERQYYDPATIRRELEEIDRARAEGALTDAEASTMEDELVARLVDRPHDRGYQEH
;
A
#
# COMPACT_ATOMS: atom_id res chain seq x y z
N MET A 1 -6.06 -21.18 31.87
CA MET A 1 -7.14 -20.16 31.93
C MET A 1 -8.01 -20.29 30.67
N GLY A 2 -8.86 -21.33 30.57
CA GLY A 2 -9.15 -21.92 29.25
C GLY A 2 -10.54 -21.76 28.63
N LEU A 3 -11.62 -21.52 29.38
CA LEU A 3 -12.99 -21.59 28.80
C LEU A 3 -13.90 -20.43 29.22
N LEU A 4 -13.88 -20.05 30.50
CA LEU A 4 -14.69 -18.92 31.00
C LEU A 4 -14.25 -17.57 30.41
N SER A 5 -12.95 -17.35 30.22
CA SER A 5 -12.42 -16.13 29.57
C SER A 5 -12.79 -16.06 28.07
N GLY A 6 -12.84 -17.22 27.40
CA GLY A 6 -13.31 -17.31 26.00
C GLY A 6 -14.79 -16.95 25.87
N LEU A 7 -15.62 -17.37 26.82
CA LEU A 7 -17.06 -17.07 26.82
C LEU A 7 -17.37 -15.57 27.06
N LEU A 8 -16.56 -14.90 27.88
CA LEU A 8 -16.69 -13.46 28.13
C LEU A 8 -16.18 -12.60 26.98
N THR A 9 -15.28 -13.13 26.15
CA THR A 9 -14.74 -12.43 24.97
C THR A 9 -15.45 -12.80 23.67
N LEU A 10 -16.31 -13.82 23.68
CA LEU A 10 -17.19 -14.22 22.57
C LEU A 10 -18.05 -13.07 22.03
N PRO A 11 -18.68 -12.22 22.86
CA PRO A 11 -19.43 -11.05 22.37
C PRO A 11 -18.57 -10.05 21.61
N VAL A 12 -17.26 -10.00 21.91
CA VAL A 12 -16.27 -9.09 21.29
C VAL A 12 -15.58 -9.74 20.08
N ALA A 13 -15.75 -11.05 19.87
CA ALA A 13 -15.16 -11.77 18.74
C ALA A 13 -15.52 -11.20 17.35
N PRO A 14 -16.76 -10.71 17.08
CA PRO A 14 -17.10 -10.09 15.80
C PRO A 14 -16.26 -8.84 15.49
N LEU A 15 -15.99 -8.01 16.50
CA LEU A 15 -15.17 -6.80 16.35
C LEU A 15 -13.71 -7.14 15.98
N ARG A 16 -13.19 -8.25 16.50
CA ARG A 16 -11.87 -8.78 16.09
C ARG A 16 -11.88 -9.20 14.61
N GLY A 17 -12.99 -9.74 14.11
CA GLY A 17 -13.15 -10.07 12.69
C GLY A 17 -13.04 -8.84 11.78
N VAL A 18 -13.69 -7.74 12.15
CA VAL A 18 -13.62 -6.47 11.39
C VAL A 18 -12.19 -5.91 11.36
N ALA A 19 -11.48 -5.93 12.49
CA ALA A 19 -10.09 -5.49 12.56
C ALA A 19 -9.18 -6.30 11.61
N ARG A 20 -9.37 -7.63 11.53
CA ARG A 20 -8.60 -8.50 10.62
C ARG A 20 -8.89 -8.22 9.15
N ILE A 21 -10.13 -7.89 8.80
CA ILE A 21 -10.49 -7.49 7.43
C ILE A 21 -9.85 -6.13 7.10
N ALA A 22 -9.85 -5.18 8.04
CA ALA A 22 -9.20 -3.89 7.83
C ALA A 22 -7.68 -4.04 7.62
N GLU A 23 -7.02 -4.92 8.39
CA GLU A 23 -5.61 -5.28 8.17
C GLU A 23 -5.39 -5.86 6.76
N LEU A 24 -6.23 -6.80 6.32
CA LEU A 24 -6.13 -7.39 4.99
C LEU A 24 -6.30 -6.34 3.88
N LEU A 25 -7.29 -5.44 4.01
CA LEU A 25 -7.51 -4.36 3.05
C LEU A 25 -6.31 -3.43 2.98
N ARG A 26 -5.75 -3.07 4.14
CA ARG A 26 -4.53 -2.26 4.21
C ARG A 26 -3.37 -2.95 3.49
N ASP A 27 -3.15 -4.23 3.75
CA ASP A 27 -2.06 -4.99 3.12
C ASP A 27 -2.23 -5.09 1.59
N GLN A 28 -3.47 -5.18 1.09
CA GLN A 28 -3.74 -5.16 -0.34
C GLN A 28 -3.53 -3.77 -0.93
N ALA A 29 -3.98 -2.72 -0.24
CA ALA A 29 -3.78 -1.34 -0.66
C ALA A 29 -2.29 -0.98 -0.73
N GLU A 30 -1.49 -1.36 0.27
CA GLU A 30 -0.04 -1.16 0.27
C GLU A 30 0.63 -1.93 -0.88
N ARG A 31 0.23 -3.20 -1.11
CA ARG A 31 0.75 -3.99 -2.24
C ARG A 31 0.48 -3.33 -3.59
N GLN A 32 -0.73 -2.82 -3.79
CA GLN A 32 -1.11 -2.15 -5.02
C GLN A 32 -0.41 -0.80 -5.18
N TYR A 33 -0.28 -0.03 -4.09
CA TYR A 33 0.37 1.28 -4.10
C TYR A 33 1.86 1.20 -4.43
N TYR A 34 2.54 0.16 -3.96
CA TYR A 34 3.96 -0.10 -4.22
C TYR A 34 4.20 -1.09 -5.38
N ASP A 35 3.19 -1.40 -6.18
CA ASP A 35 3.30 -2.32 -7.31
C ASP A 35 4.08 -1.68 -8.49
N PRO A 36 5.19 -2.27 -8.94
CA PRO A 36 5.98 -1.70 -10.04
C PRO A 36 5.21 -1.57 -11.35
N ALA A 37 4.24 -2.45 -11.63
CA ALA A 37 3.44 -2.36 -12.84
C ALA A 37 2.48 -1.17 -12.80
N THR A 38 1.89 -0.90 -11.64
CA THR A 38 1.07 0.29 -11.39
C THR A 38 1.89 1.57 -11.53
N ILE A 39 3.07 1.63 -10.91
CA ILE A 39 3.95 2.80 -11.00
C ILE A 39 4.42 3.05 -12.44
N ARG A 40 4.77 2.00 -13.20
CA ARG A 40 5.12 2.16 -14.63
C ARG A 40 3.98 2.75 -15.46
N ARG A 41 2.74 2.33 -15.22
CA ARG A 41 1.57 2.87 -15.91
C ARG A 41 1.35 4.35 -15.58
N GLU A 42 1.51 4.73 -14.31
CA GLU A 42 1.41 6.14 -13.89
C GLU A 42 2.51 7.01 -14.52
N LEU A 43 3.74 6.50 -14.65
CA LEU A 43 4.82 7.18 -15.38
C LEU A 43 4.48 7.38 -16.86
N GLU A 44 3.94 6.36 -17.54
CA GLU A 44 3.52 6.46 -18.94
C GLU A 44 2.38 7.49 -19.14
N GLU A 45 1.53 7.69 -18.15
CA GLU A 45 0.48 8.72 -18.16
C GLU A 45 1.07 10.13 -18.01
N ILE A 46 2.07 10.31 -17.14
CA ILE A 46 2.79 11.59 -16.97
C ILE A 46 3.54 11.95 -18.26
N ASP A 47 4.25 11.00 -18.86
CA ASP A 47 4.97 11.20 -20.13
C ASP A 47 4.03 11.66 -21.25
N ARG A 48 2.84 11.05 -21.32
CA ARG A 48 1.83 11.43 -22.30
C ARG A 48 1.29 12.83 -22.04
N ALA A 49 0.95 13.15 -20.80
CA ALA A 49 0.46 14.47 -20.41
C ALA A 49 1.51 15.57 -20.68
N ARG A 50 2.80 15.29 -20.46
CA ARG A 50 3.90 16.18 -20.83
C ARG A 50 3.99 16.37 -22.34
N ALA A 51 3.94 15.28 -23.12
CA ALA A 51 3.98 15.33 -24.58
C ALA A 51 2.80 16.11 -25.20
N GLU A 52 1.64 16.06 -24.56
CA GLU A 52 0.45 16.82 -24.93
C GLU A 52 0.49 18.28 -24.45
N GLY A 53 1.49 18.68 -23.67
CA GLY A 53 1.62 20.01 -23.09
C GLY A 53 0.66 20.28 -21.93
N ALA A 54 0.01 19.25 -21.40
CA ALA A 54 -0.87 19.34 -20.22
C ALA A 54 -0.08 19.43 -18.91
N LEU A 55 1.19 19.01 -18.92
CA LEU A 55 2.14 19.19 -17.81
C LEU A 55 3.39 19.91 -18.32
N THR A 56 3.93 20.81 -17.50
CA THR A 56 5.28 21.35 -17.71
C THR A 56 6.34 20.32 -17.33
N ASP A 57 7.56 20.49 -17.84
CA ASP A 57 8.69 19.61 -17.51
C ASP A 57 8.97 19.56 -16.01
N ALA A 58 8.82 20.68 -15.30
CA ALA A 58 9.04 20.76 -13.85
C ALA A 58 7.97 20.02 -13.05
N GLU A 59 6.70 20.14 -13.45
CA GLU A 59 5.59 19.41 -12.82
C GLU A 59 5.74 17.90 -13.04
N ALA A 60 5.99 17.50 -14.28
CA ALA A 60 6.16 16.09 -14.61
C ALA A 60 7.37 15.47 -13.89
N SER A 61 8.51 16.17 -13.83
CA SER A 61 9.68 15.71 -13.06
C SER A 61 9.39 15.52 -11.58
N THR A 62 8.64 16.45 -10.97
CA THR A 62 8.27 16.35 -9.54
C THR A 62 7.39 15.12 -9.31
N MET A 63 6.40 14.89 -10.17
CA MET A 63 5.50 13.74 -10.07
C MET A 63 6.25 12.41 -10.31
N GLU A 64 7.15 12.36 -11.28
CA GLU A 64 8.00 11.20 -11.55
C GLU A 64 8.90 10.86 -10.36
N ASP A 65 9.54 11.87 -9.76
CA ASP A 65 10.37 11.70 -8.57
C ASP A 65 9.58 11.11 -7.39
N GLU A 66 8.33 11.55 -7.19
CA GLU A 66 7.44 10.98 -6.16
C GLU A 66 7.13 9.50 -6.44
N LEU A 67 6.86 9.13 -7.69
CA LEU A 67 6.59 7.76 -8.08
C LEU A 67 7.81 6.85 -7.91
N VAL A 68 9.00 7.34 -8.28
CA VAL A 68 10.26 6.64 -8.06
C VAL A 68 10.55 6.51 -6.56
N ALA A 69 10.30 7.56 -5.78
CA ALA A 69 10.46 7.53 -4.33
C ALA A 69 9.60 6.42 -3.69
N ARG A 70 8.36 6.19 -4.14
CA ARG A 70 7.53 5.07 -3.65
C ARG A 70 8.18 3.70 -3.88
N LEU A 71 8.86 3.48 -5.00
CA LEU A 71 9.57 2.23 -5.27
C LEU A 71 10.73 2.00 -4.30
N VAL A 72 11.42 3.08 -3.93
CA VAL A 72 12.60 3.05 -3.04
C VAL A 72 12.18 2.98 -1.57
N ASP A 73 11.15 3.71 -1.18
CA ASP A 73 10.60 3.78 0.17
C ASP A 73 9.63 2.63 0.48
N ARG A 74 9.52 1.64 -0.42
CA ARG A 74 8.79 0.40 -0.16
C ARG A 74 9.27 -0.12 1.20
N PRO A 75 8.39 -0.24 2.21
CA PRO A 75 8.82 -0.68 3.53
C PRO A 75 9.53 -2.02 3.37
N HIS A 76 10.84 -2.02 3.65
CA HIS A 76 11.68 -3.21 3.56
C HIS A 76 10.98 -4.32 4.32
N ASP A 77 10.73 -5.41 3.60
CA ASP A 77 10.06 -6.61 4.05
C ASP A 77 10.56 -7.02 5.45
N ARG A 78 9.71 -6.91 6.48
CA ARG A 78 9.98 -7.43 7.84
C ARG A 78 9.87 -8.96 7.82
N GLY A 79 10.72 -9.62 7.02
CA GLY A 79 10.61 -11.05 6.71
C GLY A 79 11.91 -11.85 6.84
N TYR A 80 13.00 -11.28 7.37
CA TYR A 80 14.26 -12.01 7.61
C TYR A 80 14.70 -11.96 9.07
N GLN A 81 13.81 -12.29 10.01
CA GLN A 81 14.20 -12.76 11.34
C GLN A 81 13.39 -14.01 11.70
N GLU A 82 14.12 -15.00 12.24
CA GLU A 82 13.69 -16.28 12.82
C GLU A 82 13.76 -17.51 11.90
N HIS A 83 14.99 -18.02 11.73
CA HIS A 83 15.28 -19.46 11.78
C HIS A 83 16.51 -19.70 12.67
#